data_AF-A0A0W4ZJC6-F1
#
_entry.id   AF-A0A0W4ZJC6-F1
#
_cell.length_a   1.000
_cell.length_b   1.000
_cell.length_c   1.000
_cell.angle_alpha   90.00
_cell.angle_beta   90.00
_cell.angle_gamma   90.00
#
_symmetry.space_group_name_H-M   'P 1'
#
loop_
_entity.id
_entity.type
_entity.pdbx_description
1 polymer ?
#
loop_
_entity_poly.entity_id
_entity_poly.type
_entity_poly.pdbx_seq_one_letter_code
_entity_poly.pdbx_strand_id
1 'polypeptide(L)'
;MVGSQKRPFKSSISELKLRRMTELNSRLKEDLERPRILVSEACQSLILFATTTKDPMLPSAWPQNDRFPGAFSTKTSPSCCILM
;
A
#
# COMPACT_ATOMS: atom_id res chain seq x y z
N MET A 1 -16.14 -31.34 50.37
CA MET A 1 -14.88 -30.57 50.56
C MET A 1 -14.82 -29.53 49.46
N VAL A 2 -14.97 -28.24 49.83
CA VAL A 2 -15.04 -27.11 48.90
C VAL A 2 -13.66 -26.89 48.28
N GLY A 3 -13.56 -27.10 46.96
CA GLY A 3 -12.34 -26.88 46.19
C GLY A 3 -12.04 -25.39 46.10
N SER A 4 -10.88 -25.01 46.65
CA SER A 4 -10.42 -23.64 46.80
C SER A 4 -10.39 -22.86 45.47
N GLN A 5 -11.07 -21.73 45.50
CA GLN A 5 -11.21 -20.73 44.45
C GLN A 5 -9.87 -20.08 44.12
N LYS A 6 -9.28 -20.40 42.96
CA LYS A 6 -8.19 -19.60 42.37
C LYS A 6 -8.79 -18.31 41.80
N ARG A 7 -8.83 -17.27 42.63
CA ARG A 7 -9.17 -15.91 42.19
C ARG A 7 -8.15 -15.48 41.11
N PRO A 8 -8.54 -15.01 39.91
CA PRO A 8 -7.62 -14.42 38.95
C PRO A 8 -7.23 -13.02 39.44
N PHE A 9 -6.47 -12.96 40.52
CA PHE A 9 -6.11 -11.72 41.17
C PHE A 9 -4.80 -11.21 40.57
N LYS A 10 -4.95 -10.29 39.60
CA LYS A 10 -3.89 -9.39 39.13
C LYS A 10 -2.64 -10.15 38.69
N SER A 11 -2.59 -10.53 37.41
CA SER A 11 -1.28 -10.72 36.77
C SER A 11 -0.44 -9.51 37.12
N SER A 12 0.66 -9.73 37.85
CA SER A 12 1.47 -8.64 38.38
C SER A 12 1.86 -7.75 37.20
N ILE A 13 1.97 -6.42 37.39
CA ILE A 13 2.42 -5.49 36.34
C ILE A 13 3.71 -6.02 35.67
N SER A 14 4.54 -6.74 36.41
CA SER A 14 5.71 -7.49 35.91
C SER A 14 5.38 -8.55 34.85
N GLU A 15 4.36 -9.39 35.09
CA GLU A 15 3.90 -10.42 34.15
C GLU A 15 3.28 -9.80 32.89
N LEU A 16 2.48 -8.75 33.03
CA LEU A 16 1.94 -8.02 31.88
C LEU A 16 3.05 -7.36 31.04
N LYS A 17 4.04 -6.75 31.69
CA LYS A 17 5.23 -6.18 31.03
C LYS A 17 6.02 -7.26 30.31
N LEU A 18 6.25 -8.41 30.94
CA LEU A 18 6.93 -9.55 30.32
C LEU A 18 6.21 -10.00 29.05
N ARG A 19 4.88 -10.20 29.12
CA ARG A 19 4.09 -10.60 27.94
C ARG A 19 4.20 -9.61 26.79
N ARG A 20 4.14 -8.30 27.07
CA ARG A 20 4.32 -7.26 26.05
C ARG A 20 5.73 -7.29 25.46
N MET A 21 6.76 -7.45 26.28
CA MET A 21 8.14 -7.53 25.80
C MET A 21 8.36 -8.77 24.94
N THR A 22 7.81 -9.92 25.31
CA THR A 22 7.92 -11.14 24.50
C THR A 22 7.22 -11.00 23.15
N GLU A 23 6.05 -10.35 23.13
CA GLU A 23 5.31 -10.09 21.89
C GLU A 23 6.03 -9.10 20.98
N LEU A 24 6.61 -8.03 21.54
CA LEU A 24 7.44 -7.11 20.75
C LEU A 24 8.69 -7.80 20.22
N ASN A 25 9.33 -8.66 21.03
CA ASN A 25 10.51 -9.39 20.62
C ASN A 25 10.19 -10.36 19.47
N SER A 26 9.04 -11.05 19.51
CA SER A 26 8.63 -11.93 18.41
C SER A 26 8.41 -11.14 17.11
N ARG A 27 7.70 -10.01 17.16
CA ARG A 27 7.48 -9.14 16.00
C ARG A 27 8.79 -8.61 15.41
N LEU A 28 9.72 -8.18 16.27
CA LEU A 28 11.03 -7.70 15.83
C LEU A 28 11.88 -8.80 15.19
N LYS A 29 11.77 -10.05 15.67
CA LYS A 29 12.44 -11.20 15.05
C LYS A 29 11.85 -11.51 13.68
N GLU A 30 10.52 -11.49 13.55
CA GLU A 30 9.85 -11.66 12.26
C GLU A 30 10.28 -10.58 11.24
N ASP A 31 10.35 -9.32 11.67
CA ASP A 31 10.81 -8.20 10.82
C ASP A 31 12.30 -8.31 10.43
N LEU A 32 13.12 -8.87 11.32
CA LEU A 32 14.55 -9.10 11.07
C LEU A 32 14.75 -10.23 10.05
N GLU A 33 13.96 -11.30 10.15
CA GLU A 33 14.00 -12.47 9.27
C GLU A 33 13.37 -12.19 7.89
N ARG A 34 12.63 -11.09 7.72
CA ARG A 34 12.02 -10.73 6.45
C ARG A 34 13.07 -10.57 5.34
N PRO A 35 12.97 -11.30 4.22
CA PRO A 35 13.94 -11.24 3.14
C PRO A 35 13.97 -9.86 2.50
N ARG A 36 15.18 -9.36 2.21
CA ARG A 36 15.42 -8.05 1.58
C ARG A 36 16.10 -8.25 0.24
N ILE A 37 15.75 -7.40 -0.71
CA ILE A 37 16.42 -7.30 -2.01
C ILE A 37 17.33 -6.07 -2.05
N LEU A 38 18.26 -6.03 -3.00
CA LEU A 38 19.11 -4.87 -3.20
C LEU A 38 18.29 -3.68 -3.69
N VAL A 39 18.63 -2.49 -3.21
CA VAL A 39 17.93 -1.25 -3.62
C VAL A 39 18.04 -1.03 -5.12
N SER A 40 19.20 -1.33 -5.72
CA SER A 40 19.39 -1.25 -7.17
C SER A 40 18.42 -2.14 -7.96
N GLU A 41 18.17 -3.35 -7.48
CA GLU A 41 17.24 -4.30 -8.09
C GLU A 41 15.78 -3.83 -7.93
N ALA A 42 15.42 -3.34 -6.74
CA ALA A 42 14.11 -2.74 -6.49
C ALA A 42 13.85 -1.52 -7.39
N CYS A 43 14.85 -0.65 -7.58
CA CYS A 43 14.73 0.51 -8.47
C CYS A 43 14.55 0.08 -9.93
N GLN A 44 15.30 -0.93 -10.39
CA GLN A 44 15.16 -1.44 -11.75
C GLN A 44 13.76 -2.02 -11.99
N SER A 45 13.20 -2.79 -11.05
CA SER A 45 11.85 -3.35 -11.19
C SER A 45 10.77 -2.26 -11.24
N LEU A 46 10.91 -1.19 -10.44
CA LEU A 46 10.03 -0.03 -10.49
C LEU A 46 10.10 0.71 -11.83
N ILE A 47 11.31 0.94 -12.34
CA ILE A 47 11.49 1.59 -13.66
C ILE A 47 10.84 0.74 -14.74
N LEU A 48 11.12 -0.57 -14.77
CA LEU A 48 10.53 -1.50 -15.74
C LEU A 48 9.00 -1.48 -15.69
N PHE A 49 8.42 -1.50 -14.48
CA PHE A 49 6.97 -1.41 -14.32
C PHE A 49 6.41 -0.10 -14.87
N ALA A 50 7.03 1.03 -14.54
CA ALA A 50 6.60 2.36 -14.98
C ALA A 50 6.76 2.58 -16.49
N THR A 51 7.76 1.99 -17.14
CA THR A 51 7.98 2.12 -18.58
C THR A 51 7.22 1.10 -19.42
N THR A 52 6.75 0.00 -18.81
CA THR A 52 5.98 -1.05 -19.52
C THR A 52 4.47 -0.83 -19.38
N THR A 53 4.04 -0.30 -18.23
CA THR A 53 2.62 -0.05 -17.95
C THR A 53 2.22 1.33 -18.45
N LYS A 54 1.43 1.39 -19.52
CA LYS A 54 0.97 2.65 -20.07
C LYS A 54 0.01 3.37 -19.13
N ASP A 55 0.35 4.60 -18.77
CA ASP A 55 -0.50 5.50 -17.98
C ASP A 55 -1.12 6.60 -18.88
N PRO A 56 -2.45 6.62 -19.07
CA PRO A 56 -3.14 7.67 -19.82
C PRO A 56 -3.00 9.08 -19.21
N MET A 57 -2.69 9.19 -17.91
CA MET A 57 -2.56 10.45 -17.19
C MET A 57 -1.16 11.08 -17.33
N LEU A 58 -0.19 10.38 -17.95
CA LEU A 58 1.16 10.87 -18.17
C LEU A 58 1.57 10.87 -19.66
N PRO A 59 0.98 11.73 -20.51
CA PRO A 59 1.17 11.70 -21.95
C PRO A 59 2.55 12.13 -22.43
N SER A 60 3.35 12.79 -21.58
CA SER A 60 4.69 13.25 -21.93
C SER A 60 5.73 12.12 -21.96
N ALA A 61 5.50 11.05 -21.19
CA ALA A 61 6.40 9.91 -21.09
C ALA A 61 6.15 8.85 -22.19
N TRP A 62 5.01 8.93 -22.88
CA TRP A 62 4.57 7.96 -23.88
C TRP A 62 4.37 8.65 -25.23
N PRO A 63 4.73 8.02 -26.38
CA PRO A 63 4.40 8.58 -27.68
C PRO A 63 2.88 8.83 -27.75
N GLN A 64 2.47 10.01 -28.21
CA GLN A 64 1.06 10.42 -28.33
C GLN A 64 0.30 9.39 -29.16
N ASN A 65 -0.31 8.43 -28.46
CA ASN A 65 -1.19 7.47 -29.08
C ASN A 65 -2.56 8.13 -29.14
N ASP A 66 -3.02 8.34 -30.37
CA ASP A 66 -4.36 8.73 -30.80
C ASP A 66 -5.30 9.12 -29.67
N ARG A 67 -5.39 10.44 -29.47
CA ARG A 67 -6.51 11.18 -28.86
C ARG A 67 -7.38 10.27 -27.97
N PHE A 68 -6.91 10.00 -26.75
CA PHE A 68 -7.62 9.17 -25.78
C PHE A 68 -9.09 9.62 -25.72
N PRO A 69 -10.07 8.78 -26.13
CA PRO A 69 -11.48 9.14 -26.10
C PRO A 69 -11.99 9.01 -24.66
N GLY A 70 -11.32 9.69 -23.72
CA GLY A 70 -11.77 9.77 -22.34
C GLY A 70 -13.15 10.41 -22.29
N ALA A 71 -13.92 10.07 -21.26
CA ALA A 71 -15.28 10.57 -21.06
C ALA A 71 -15.39 12.12 -20.99
N PHE A 72 -14.25 12.83 -20.87
CA PHE A 72 -14.15 14.29 -20.89
C PHE A 72 -13.75 14.89 -22.25
N SER A 73 -13.53 14.07 -23.28
CA SER A 73 -13.31 14.58 -24.63
C SER A 73 -14.62 15.19 -25.12
N THR A 74 -14.69 16.52 -25.10
CA THR A 74 -15.79 17.25 -25.74
C THR A 74 -15.78 16.85 -27.22
N LYS A 75 -16.83 16.15 -27.66
CA LYS A 75 -17.06 15.98 -29.08
C LYS A 75 -17.38 17.39 -29.59
N THR A 76 -16.39 18.06 -30.18
CA THR A 76 -16.61 19.31 -30.89
C THR A 76 -17.46 18.99 -32.11
N SER A 77 -18.78 18.93 -31.93
CA SER A 77 -19.74 19.00 -33.02
C SER A 77 -19.58 20.39 -33.65
N PRO A 78 -19.18 20.50 -34.94
CA PRO A 78 -19.28 21.77 -35.62
C PRO A 78 -20.77 22.05 -35.85
N SER A 79 -21.24 23.23 -35.45
CA SER A 79 -22.63 23.72 -35.62
C SER A 79 -23.67 23.19 -34.62
N CYS A 80 -24.09 24.05 -33.68
CA CYS A 80 -25.44 24.64 -33.67
C CYS A 80 -25.56 25.67 -32.53
N CYS A 81 -26.34 26.74 -32.77
CA CYS A 81 -26.75 27.84 -31.87
C CYS A 81 -25.85 29.09 -31.84
N ILE A 82 -26.24 30.07 -32.67
CA ILE A 82 -25.95 31.50 -32.48
C ILE A 82 -27.04 32.03 -31.54
N LEU A 83 -26.66 32.61 -30.39
CA LEU A 83 -27.57 33.39 -29.55
C LEU A 83 -27.63 34.83 -30.10
N MET A 84 -28.82 35.28 -30.49
CA MET A 84 -29.18 36.71 -30.54
C MET A 84 -29.60 37.17 -29.15
#